data_AF-A0A511NMT3-F1
#
_entry.id   AF-A0A511NMT3-F1
#
_cell.length_a   1.000
_cell.length_b   1.000
_cell.length_c   1.000
_cell.angle_alpha   90.00
_cell.angle_beta   90.00
_cell.angle_gamma   90.00
#
_symmetry.space_group_name_H-M   'P 1'
#
loop_
_entity.id
_entity.type
_entity.pdbx_description
1 polymer ?
#
loop_
_entity_poly.entity_id
_entity_poly.type
_entity_poly.pdbx_seq_one_letter_code
_entity_poly.pdbx_strand_id
1 'polypeptide(L)'
;MFFRTKNNSYKMKKIILISCLLLVSSCLSKKSNDNEKVEIIVGDSSTYLYDTIELQRNIIEKGDIYSYNRLEDVYEQPEDSLTYRLLKYSYIMADKYAYNYANRKIIRDLVRKELKTNNLSLIGDLDSKNKTEVFARLNQCAQQNEISCLTILRDYYKKNNNKSEAEKIEKLLDSIMYKK
;
A
#
# COMPACT_ATOMS: atom_id res chain seq x y z
N MET A 1 33.23 -34.92 24.41
CA MET A 1 33.50 -36.09 23.55
C MET A 1 32.56 -35.99 22.35
N PHE A 2 33.12 -35.83 21.16
CA PHE A 2 32.41 -35.78 19.87
C PHE A 2 31.83 -37.15 19.53
N PHE A 3 30.64 -37.19 18.92
CA PHE A 3 30.45 -37.93 17.67
C PHE A 3 29.44 -37.21 16.77
N ARG A 4 29.75 -37.30 15.49
CA ARG A 4 29.30 -36.51 14.35
C ARG A 4 28.96 -37.52 13.26
N THR A 5 27.78 -37.42 12.66
CA THR A 5 27.43 -37.93 11.31
C THR A 5 26.26 -37.05 10.84
N LYS A 6 26.40 -36.03 9.98
CA LYS A 6 26.72 -36.00 8.54
C LYS A 6 25.93 -37.01 7.69
N ASN A 7 24.91 -36.51 6.97
CA ASN A 7 24.76 -36.55 5.50
C ASN A 7 23.46 -35.81 5.12
N ASN A 8 23.53 -34.60 4.55
CA ASN A 8 23.59 -34.28 3.12
C ASN A 8 22.48 -34.91 2.26
N SER A 9 21.54 -34.10 1.79
CA SER A 9 21.24 -34.02 0.36
C SER A 9 20.45 -32.75 0.02
N TYR A 10 21.09 -31.87 -0.75
CA TYR A 10 20.44 -30.83 -1.53
C TYR A 10 19.44 -31.45 -2.52
N LYS A 11 18.32 -30.76 -2.80
CA LYS A 11 17.74 -30.64 -4.15
C LYS A 11 16.62 -29.59 -4.23
N MET A 12 17.06 -28.42 -4.70
CA MET A 12 16.46 -27.57 -5.75
C MET A 12 14.93 -27.38 -5.83
N LYS A 13 14.56 -26.10 -5.71
CA LYS A 13 13.31 -25.45 -6.15
C LYS A 13 12.87 -25.92 -7.54
N LYS A 14 11.58 -26.25 -7.70
CA LYS A 14 10.90 -26.18 -9.00
C LYS A 14 9.75 -25.18 -8.91
N ILE A 15 10.08 -23.95 -9.28
CA ILE A 15 9.10 -22.95 -9.71
C ILE A 15 8.64 -23.40 -11.09
N ILE A 16 7.34 -23.65 -11.24
CA ILE A 16 6.73 -23.93 -12.54
C ILE A 16 6.72 -22.61 -13.31
N LEU A 17 7.66 -22.49 -14.25
CA LEU A 17 7.78 -21.39 -15.19
C LEU A 17 6.86 -21.64 -16.39
N ILE A 18 6.14 -20.58 -16.73
CA ILE A 18 5.19 -20.41 -17.82
C ILE A 18 5.75 -20.90 -19.15
N SER A 19 5.01 -21.77 -19.83
CA SER A 19 5.24 -22.10 -21.24
C SER A 19 4.10 -21.50 -22.08
N CYS A 20 4.28 -20.25 -22.49
CA CYS A 20 3.63 -19.71 -23.68
C CYS A 20 4.21 -20.42 -24.90
N LEU A 21 3.49 -21.43 -25.41
CA LEU A 21 3.78 -22.04 -26.70
C LEU A 21 2.83 -21.42 -27.73
N LEU A 22 3.38 -20.46 -28.47
CA LEU A 22 2.89 -20.03 -29.78
C LEU A 22 2.93 -21.26 -30.71
N LEU A 23 1.77 -21.84 -31.00
CA LEU A 23 1.60 -22.69 -32.17
C LEU A 23 1.06 -21.83 -33.30
N VAL A 24 2.00 -21.24 -34.05
CA VAL A 24 1.77 -20.81 -35.42
C VAL A 24 1.87 -22.07 -36.28
N SER A 25 0.75 -22.57 -36.78
CA SER A 25 0.73 -23.55 -37.85
C SER A 25 -0.44 -23.25 -38.79
N SER A 26 -0.07 -22.61 -39.89
CA SER A 26 -0.87 -22.26 -41.05
C SER A 26 -1.50 -23.50 -41.71
N CYS A 27 -2.79 -23.43 -42.05
CA CYS A 27 -3.34 -24.08 -43.23
C CYS A 27 -4.45 -23.20 -43.84
N LEU A 28 -4.27 -22.93 -45.14
CA LEU A 28 -5.13 -22.17 -46.06
C LEU A 28 -6.63 -22.47 -45.95
N SER A 29 -7.48 -21.45 -46.14
CA SER A 29 -8.29 -21.29 -47.38
C SER A 29 -9.43 -20.26 -47.23
N LYS A 30 -9.42 -19.29 -48.16
CA LYS A 30 -10.53 -18.56 -48.82
C LYS A 30 -11.65 -17.85 -48.03
N LYS A 31 -11.71 -16.54 -48.33
CA LYS A 31 -12.89 -15.68 -48.64
C LYS A 31 -14.08 -15.71 -47.66
N SER A 32 -14.34 -14.58 -46.99
CA SER A 32 -15.33 -13.60 -47.43
C SER A 32 -15.34 -12.37 -46.52
N ASN A 33 -15.83 -11.27 -47.06
CA ASN A 33 -15.80 -9.90 -46.57
C ASN A 33 -16.55 -9.62 -45.27
N ASP A 34 -16.21 -8.45 -44.74
CA ASP A 34 -16.90 -7.63 -43.73
C ASP A 34 -16.69 -8.06 -42.29
N ASN A 35 -15.71 -7.43 -41.62
CA ASN A 35 -15.72 -7.21 -40.18
C ASN A 35 -14.80 -6.04 -39.81
N GLU A 36 -15.44 -5.01 -39.26
CA GLU A 36 -14.98 -4.17 -38.16
C GLU A 36 -13.47 -3.90 -38.09
N LYS A 37 -13.10 -2.68 -38.51
CA LYS A 37 -11.78 -2.11 -38.27
C LYS A 37 -11.64 -1.91 -36.75
N VAL A 38 -11.21 -2.95 -36.04
CA VAL A 38 -10.69 -2.81 -34.68
C VAL A 38 -9.40 -2.03 -34.81
N GLU A 39 -9.50 -0.71 -34.63
CA GLU A 39 -8.34 0.12 -34.35
C GLU A 39 -7.76 -0.35 -33.01
N ILE A 40 -6.78 -1.26 -33.10
CA ILE A 40 -5.93 -1.55 -31.97
C ILE A 40 -5.10 -0.28 -31.76
N ILE A 41 -5.52 0.55 -30.80
CA ILE A 41 -4.67 1.58 -30.21
C ILE A 41 -3.58 0.83 -29.44
N VAL A 42 -2.53 0.39 -30.14
CA VAL A 42 -1.28 -0.05 -29.50
C VAL A 42 -0.57 1.23 -29.07
N GLY A 43 -1.07 1.83 -28.00
CA GLY A 43 -0.31 2.78 -27.21
C GLY A 43 0.76 2.02 -26.44
N ASP A 44 1.98 2.51 -26.54
CA ASP A 44 3.25 2.01 -26.02
C ASP A 44 3.28 1.81 -24.49
N SER A 45 2.47 0.89 -23.98
CA SER A 45 2.16 0.69 -22.54
C SER A 45 3.02 -0.39 -21.87
N SER A 46 3.90 -1.06 -22.62
CA SER A 46 4.62 -2.25 -22.14
C SER A 46 5.70 -1.93 -21.10
N THR A 47 6.38 -0.79 -21.21
CA THR A 47 7.45 -0.37 -20.29
C THR A 47 6.90 -0.03 -18.91
N TYR A 48 5.77 0.68 -18.84
CA TYR A 48 5.14 1.08 -17.58
C TYR A 48 4.58 -0.11 -16.77
N LEU A 49 4.10 -1.16 -17.43
CA LEU A 49 3.55 -2.33 -16.74
C LEU A 49 4.65 -3.18 -16.09
N TYR A 50 5.77 -3.38 -16.78
CA TYR A 50 6.91 -4.16 -16.26
C TYR A 50 7.50 -3.51 -15.00
N ASP A 51 7.65 -2.18 -15.02
CA ASP A 51 8.15 -1.42 -13.87
C ASP A 51 7.26 -1.62 -12.64
N THR A 52 5.93 -1.63 -12.78
CA THR A 52 5.04 -1.81 -11.62
C THR A 52 5.18 -3.18 -10.95
N ILE A 53 5.39 -4.26 -11.70
CA ILE A 53 5.55 -5.60 -11.12
C ILE A 53 6.84 -5.66 -10.29
N GLU A 54 7.93 -5.09 -10.79
CA GLU A 54 9.19 -5.05 -10.06
C GLU A 54 9.09 -4.20 -8.78
N LEU A 55 8.45 -3.03 -8.86
CA LEU A 55 8.19 -2.19 -7.69
C LEU A 55 7.41 -2.95 -6.62
N GLN A 56 6.33 -3.62 -7.01
CA GLN A 56 5.53 -4.45 -6.09
C GLN A 56 6.35 -5.56 -5.43
N ARG A 57 7.17 -6.28 -6.22
CA ARG A 57 8.04 -7.33 -5.70
C ARG A 57 9.05 -6.78 -4.69
N ASN A 58 9.70 -5.66 -4.99
CA ASN A 58 10.66 -5.03 -4.09
C ASN A 58 10.02 -4.60 -2.77
N ILE A 59 8.78 -4.11 -2.79
CA ILE A 59 8.03 -3.81 -1.57
C ILE A 59 7.76 -5.09 -0.77
N ILE A 60 7.21 -6.13 -1.41
CA ILE A 60 6.84 -7.39 -0.74
C ILE A 60 8.07 -8.07 -0.11
N GLU A 61 9.16 -8.15 -0.86
CA GLU A 61 10.35 -8.95 -0.51
C GLU A 61 11.36 -8.19 0.36
N LYS A 62 11.52 -6.88 0.13
CA LYS A 62 12.61 -6.09 0.71
C LYS A 62 12.15 -4.90 1.55
N GLY A 63 10.88 -4.50 1.45
CA GLY A 63 10.40 -3.28 2.10
C GLY A 63 11.03 -2.03 1.51
N ASP A 64 11.30 -2.04 0.20
CA ASP A 64 12.00 -0.94 -0.47
C ASP A 64 11.14 0.34 -0.51
N ILE A 65 11.54 1.35 0.26
CA ILE A 65 10.81 2.61 0.41
C ILE A 65 10.75 3.37 -0.92
N TYR A 66 11.81 3.32 -1.73
CA TYR A 66 11.81 3.97 -3.05
C TYR A 66 10.79 3.34 -3.99
N SER A 67 10.74 2.01 -4.04
CA SER A 67 9.75 1.29 -4.80
C SER A 67 8.33 1.58 -4.33
N TYR A 68 8.14 1.70 -3.01
CA TYR A 68 6.85 2.06 -2.42
C TYR A 68 6.39 3.47 -2.80
N ASN A 69 7.27 4.47 -2.70
CA ASN A 69 6.95 5.84 -3.09
C ASN A 69 6.71 5.95 -4.59
N ARG A 70 7.49 5.24 -5.42
CA ARG A 70 7.27 5.23 -6.86
C ARG A 70 5.96 4.56 -7.24
N LEU A 71 5.56 3.52 -6.52
CA LEU A 71 4.26 2.87 -6.71
C LEU A 71 3.09 3.79 -6.31
N GLU A 72 3.30 4.67 -5.32
CA GLU A 72 2.33 5.73 -4.99
C GLU A 72 2.18 6.72 -6.15
N ASP A 73 3.25 7.22 -6.76
CA ASP A 73 3.16 8.12 -7.94
C ASP A 73 2.31 7.50 -9.08
N VAL A 74 2.41 6.18 -9.25
CA VAL A 74 1.68 5.45 -10.30
C VAL A 74 0.20 5.28 -9.93
N TYR A 75 -0.12 5.10 -8.64
CA TYR A 75 -1.46 4.76 -8.17
C TYR A 75 -2.26 5.93 -7.59
N GLU A 76 -1.61 7.03 -7.22
CA GLU A 76 -2.25 8.25 -6.71
C GLU A 76 -2.73 9.13 -7.88
N GLN A 77 -3.47 8.51 -8.80
CA GLN A 77 -4.23 9.24 -9.82
C GLN A 77 -5.61 9.65 -9.25
N PRO A 78 -6.20 10.77 -9.72
CA PRO A 78 -7.45 11.32 -9.17
C PRO A 78 -8.64 10.35 -9.20
N GLU A 79 -8.56 9.33 -10.07
CA GLU A 79 -9.59 8.32 -10.25
C GLU A 79 -9.43 7.21 -9.20
N ASP A 80 -10.31 7.24 -8.18
CA ASP A 80 -10.34 6.44 -6.94
C ASP A 80 -10.03 4.92 -7.05
N SER A 81 -10.00 4.32 -8.24
CA SER A 81 -9.79 2.88 -8.43
C SER A 81 -8.36 2.41 -8.15
N LEU A 82 -7.37 3.29 -8.28
CA LEU A 82 -5.96 2.94 -8.11
C LEU A 82 -5.44 3.17 -6.69
N THR A 83 -6.00 4.14 -5.96
CA THR A 83 -5.58 4.48 -4.59
C THR A 83 -5.70 3.28 -3.63
N TYR A 84 -6.73 2.45 -3.75
CA TYR A 84 -6.86 1.25 -2.91
C TYR A 84 -5.88 0.12 -3.27
N ARG A 85 -5.28 0.14 -4.47
CA ARG A 85 -4.24 -0.84 -4.83
C ARG A 85 -2.98 -0.65 -4.00
N LEU A 86 -2.73 0.58 -3.52
CA LEU A 86 -1.61 0.89 -2.64
C LEU A 86 -1.83 0.35 -1.22
N LEU A 87 -3.09 0.26 -0.75
CA LEU A 87 -3.43 -0.07 0.63
C LEU A 87 -2.76 -1.36 1.13
N LYS A 88 -2.79 -2.45 0.34
CA LYS A 88 -2.12 -3.71 0.70
C LYS A 88 -0.61 -3.55 0.87
N TYR A 89 0.02 -2.70 0.08
CA TYR A 89 1.46 -2.42 0.17
C TYR A 89 1.76 -1.52 1.36
N SER A 90 0.88 -0.58 1.69
CA SER A 90 0.95 0.20 2.93
C SER A 90 0.91 -0.70 4.16
N TYR A 91 0.01 -1.69 4.20
CA TYR A 91 -0.01 -2.70 5.29
C TYR A 91 1.29 -3.49 5.38
N ILE A 92 1.83 -3.97 4.25
CA ILE A 92 3.12 -4.68 4.24
C ILE A 92 4.23 -3.79 4.81
N MET A 93 4.31 -2.54 4.35
CA MET A 93 5.33 -1.60 4.81
C MET A 93 5.19 -1.27 6.30
N ALA A 94 3.96 -1.06 6.80
CA ALA A 94 3.69 -0.79 8.20
C ALA A 94 3.99 -2.00 9.09
N ASP A 95 3.43 -3.17 8.75
CA ASP A 95 3.41 -4.33 9.64
C ASP A 95 4.68 -5.17 9.56
N LYS A 96 5.22 -5.38 8.35
CA LYS A 96 6.41 -6.24 8.15
C LYS A 96 7.72 -5.47 8.31
N TYR A 97 7.75 -4.20 7.88
CA TYR A 97 8.98 -3.41 7.83
C TYR A 97 8.99 -2.23 8.79
N ALA A 98 7.95 -2.07 9.63
CA ALA A 98 7.85 -0.99 10.61
C ALA A 98 8.06 0.41 9.99
N TYR A 99 7.60 0.62 8.76
CA TYR A 99 7.71 1.93 8.11
C TYR A 99 6.60 2.85 8.63
N ASN A 100 6.95 3.72 9.57
CA ASN A 100 6.00 4.56 10.31
C ASN A 100 5.06 5.39 9.42
N TYR A 101 5.57 5.92 8.30
CA TYR A 101 4.79 6.73 7.37
C TYR A 101 3.67 5.93 6.67
N ALA A 102 3.79 4.61 6.58
CA ALA A 102 2.77 3.77 5.99
C ALA A 102 1.47 3.73 6.84
N ASN A 103 1.56 3.84 8.17
CA ASN A 103 0.36 3.95 9.02
C ASN A 103 -0.47 5.19 8.67
N ARG A 104 0.18 6.34 8.47
CA ARG A 104 -0.49 7.57 8.04
C ARG A 104 -1.19 7.41 6.69
N LYS A 105 -0.56 6.71 5.74
CA LYS A 105 -1.16 6.42 4.43
C LYS A 105 -2.37 5.48 4.55
N ILE A 106 -2.29 4.43 5.35
CA ILE A 106 -3.44 3.54 5.64
C ILE A 106 -4.62 4.35 6.16
N ILE A 107 -4.40 5.24 7.14
CA ILE A 107 -5.45 6.09 7.72
C ILE A 107 -6.08 6.99 6.64
N ARG A 108 -5.27 7.68 5.82
CA ARG A 108 -5.74 8.50 4.69
C ARG A 108 -6.59 7.69 3.74
N ASP A 109 -6.10 6.54 3.31
CA ASP A 109 -6.71 5.74 2.26
C ASP A 109 -8.04 5.11 2.76
N LEU A 110 -8.13 4.70 4.04
CA LEU A 110 -9.37 4.23 4.65
C LEU A 110 -10.41 5.34 4.76
N VAL A 111 -10.03 6.54 5.21
CA VAL A 111 -10.96 7.68 5.30
C VAL A 111 -11.48 8.07 3.92
N ARG A 112 -10.57 8.15 2.93
CA ARG A 112 -10.95 8.44 1.54
C ARG A 112 -11.85 7.36 0.97
N LYS A 113 -11.58 6.07 1.27
CA LYS A 113 -12.41 4.96 0.82
C LYS A 113 -13.86 5.10 1.22
N GLU A 114 -14.09 5.39 2.49
CA GLU A 114 -15.42 5.36 3.07
C GLU A 114 -16.16 6.70 2.89
N LEU A 115 -15.45 7.83 3.00
CA LEU A 115 -16.06 9.16 3.01
C LEU A 115 -15.77 9.99 1.75
N LYS A 116 -15.00 9.46 0.79
CA LYS A 116 -14.58 10.15 -0.44
C LYS A 116 -13.92 11.50 -0.19
N THR A 117 -13.15 11.60 0.90
CA THR A 117 -12.50 12.83 1.35
C THR A 117 -11.14 12.53 1.96
N ASN A 118 -10.22 13.49 1.87
CA ASN A 118 -8.95 13.45 2.59
C ASN A 118 -9.03 14.13 3.96
N ASN A 119 -10.21 14.59 4.38
CA ASN A 119 -10.40 15.28 5.64
C ASN A 119 -10.41 14.30 6.83
N LEU A 120 -9.24 14.11 7.45
CA LEU A 120 -9.07 13.21 8.59
C LEU A 120 -9.82 13.65 9.86
N SER A 121 -10.31 14.89 9.95
CA SER A 121 -11.20 15.30 11.04
C SER A 121 -12.57 14.61 10.98
N LEU A 122 -12.91 13.95 9.86
CA LEU A 122 -14.14 13.19 9.67
C LEU A 122 -14.02 11.72 10.06
N ILE A 123 -12.91 11.28 10.69
CA ILE A 123 -12.76 9.90 11.22
C ILE A 123 -13.91 9.51 12.17
N GLY A 124 -14.48 10.49 12.87
CA GLY A 124 -15.67 10.31 13.71
C GLY A 124 -16.91 9.81 12.96
N ASP A 125 -16.97 10.05 11.65
CA ASP A 125 -18.12 9.75 10.79
C ASP A 125 -18.00 8.35 10.13
N LEU A 126 -16.88 7.66 10.32
CA LEU A 126 -16.71 6.26 9.89
C LEU A 126 -17.63 5.31 10.68
N ASP A 127 -18.02 4.20 10.04
CA ASP A 127 -18.65 3.08 10.73
C ASP A 127 -17.74 2.48 11.82
N SER A 128 -18.32 1.68 12.72
CA SER A 128 -17.61 1.14 13.88
C SER A 128 -16.40 0.28 13.52
N LYS A 129 -16.47 -0.48 12.42
CA LYS A 129 -15.39 -1.37 11.98
C LYS A 129 -14.21 -0.54 11.47
N ASN A 130 -14.46 0.34 10.51
CA ASN A 130 -13.43 1.20 9.91
C ASN A 130 -12.83 2.16 10.94
N LYS A 131 -13.65 2.69 11.85
CA LYS A 131 -13.20 3.52 12.96
C LYS A 131 -12.23 2.77 13.88
N THR A 132 -12.55 1.54 14.25
CA THR A 132 -11.68 0.70 15.10
C THR A 132 -10.32 0.48 14.45
N GLU A 133 -10.31 0.16 13.16
CA GLU A 133 -9.08 -0.04 12.39
C GLU A 133 -8.23 1.23 12.30
N VAL A 134 -8.85 2.38 12.00
CA VAL A 134 -8.16 3.68 11.94
C VAL A 134 -7.55 4.04 13.30
N PHE A 135 -8.27 3.84 14.41
CA PHE A 135 -7.73 4.12 15.74
C PHE A 135 -6.61 3.17 16.15
N ALA A 136 -6.68 1.89 15.77
CA ALA A 136 -5.57 0.97 15.99
C ALA A 136 -4.29 1.47 15.30
N ARG A 137 -4.41 1.94 14.05
CA ARG A 137 -3.29 2.50 13.28
C ARG A 137 -2.77 3.81 13.86
N LEU A 138 -3.67 4.73 14.23
CA LEU A 138 -3.31 6.00 14.88
C LEU A 138 -2.54 5.78 16.17
N ASN A 139 -2.99 4.85 17.01
CA ASN A 139 -2.32 4.54 18.27
C ASN A 139 -0.94 3.93 18.04
N GLN A 140 -0.77 3.06 17.04
CA GLN A 140 0.54 2.50 16.69
C GLN A 140 1.55 3.57 16.28
N CYS A 141 1.20 4.50 15.37
CA CYS A 141 2.13 5.57 14.98
C CYS A 141 2.29 6.65 16.07
N ALA A 142 1.27 6.92 16.89
CA ALA A 142 1.39 7.82 18.03
C ALA A 142 2.38 7.31 19.09
N GLN A 143 2.40 5.99 19.35
CA GLN A 143 3.40 5.36 20.24
C GLN A 143 4.85 5.54 19.74
N GLN A 144 5.03 5.78 18.45
CA GLN A 144 6.32 6.05 17.83
C GLN A 144 6.64 7.55 17.78
N ASN A 145 5.88 8.39 18.49
CA ASN A 145 6.00 9.86 18.50
C ASN A 145 5.87 10.48 17.11
N GLU A 146 5.11 9.86 16.20
CA GLU A 146 4.88 10.44 14.88
C GLU A 146 3.94 11.64 14.99
N ILE A 147 4.46 12.81 14.60
CA ILE A 147 3.81 14.12 14.80
C ILE A 147 2.46 14.18 14.07
N SER A 148 2.36 13.63 12.86
CA SER A 148 1.12 13.70 12.06
C SER A 148 -0.01 12.91 12.73
N CYS A 149 0.25 11.71 13.24
CA CYS A 149 -0.71 10.88 13.93
C CYS A 149 -1.16 11.48 15.25
N LEU A 150 -0.21 12.03 16.02
CA LEU A 150 -0.54 12.79 17.23
C LEU A 150 -1.41 14.01 16.91
N THR A 151 -1.09 14.73 15.83
CA THR A 151 -1.90 15.87 15.35
C THR A 151 -3.33 15.43 15.00
N ILE A 152 -3.49 14.32 14.27
CA ILE A 152 -4.81 13.77 13.90
C ILE A 152 -5.61 13.39 15.16
N LEU A 153 -4.99 12.70 16.12
CA LEU A 153 -5.64 12.32 17.37
C LEU A 153 -6.09 13.54 18.19
N ARG A 154 -5.22 14.55 18.32
CA ARG A 154 -5.55 15.80 19.01
C ARG A 154 -6.76 16.47 18.37
N ASP A 155 -6.76 16.62 17.05
CA ASP A 155 -7.83 17.30 16.33
C ASP A 155 -9.15 16.53 16.43
N TYR A 156 -9.08 15.18 16.40
CA TYR A 156 -10.22 14.33 16.68
C TYR A 156 -10.80 14.58 18.09
N TYR A 157 -9.96 14.59 19.13
CA TYR A 157 -10.44 14.83 20.50
C TYR A 157 -10.97 16.25 20.71
N LYS A 158 -10.37 17.27 20.06
CA LYS A 158 -10.89 18.64 20.05
C LYS A 158 -12.31 18.69 19.45
N LYS A 159 -12.52 18.06 18.29
CA LYS A 159 -13.85 18.02 17.62
C LYS A 159 -14.92 17.30 18.44
N ASN A 160 -14.52 16.30 19.23
CA ASN A 160 -15.43 15.51 20.07
C ASN A 160 -15.56 16.06 21.51
N ASN A 161 -15.17 17.32 21.75
CA ASN A 161 -15.25 17.98 23.06
C ASN A 161 -14.50 17.26 24.20
N ASN A 162 -13.51 16.41 23.88
CA ASN A 162 -12.66 15.75 24.86
C ASN A 162 -11.38 16.58 25.11
N LYS A 163 -11.55 17.70 25.83
CA LYS A 163 -10.48 18.67 26.08
C LYS A 163 -9.27 18.07 26.79
N SER A 164 -9.52 17.24 27.80
CA SER A 164 -8.46 16.61 28.61
C SER A 164 -7.51 15.77 27.75
N GLU A 165 -8.04 14.93 26.85
CA GLU A 165 -7.19 14.09 26.00
C GLU A 165 -6.46 14.89 24.93
N ALA A 166 -7.13 15.89 24.35
CA ALA A 166 -6.48 16.82 23.41
C ALA A 166 -5.30 17.57 24.05
N GLU A 167 -5.44 18.03 25.30
CA GLU A 167 -4.37 18.73 26.03
C GLU A 167 -3.18 17.83 26.36
N LYS A 168 -3.42 16.55 26.69
CA LYS A 168 -2.32 15.58 26.89
C LYS A 168 -1.50 15.40 25.62
N ILE A 169 -2.17 15.26 24.49
CA ILE A 169 -1.50 15.08 23.20
C ILE A 169 -0.78 16.36 22.78
N GLU A 170 -1.36 17.55 23.03
CA GLU A 170 -0.70 18.83 22.76
C GLU A 170 0.60 18.96 23.55
N LYS A 171 0.60 18.63 24.85
CA LYS A 171 1.82 18.63 25.67
C LYS A 171 2.88 17.65 25.14
N LEU A 172 2.44 16.47 24.68
CA LEU A 172 3.34 15.50 24.07
C LEU A 172 3.95 16.04 22.77
N LEU A 173 3.13 16.62 21.89
CA LEU A 173 3.58 17.28 20.66
C LEU A 173 4.61 18.39 20.96
N ASP A 174 4.31 19.28 21.90
CA ASP A 174 5.23 20.34 22.33
C ASP A 174 6.57 19.77 22.81
N SER A 175 6.53 18.69 23.61
CA SER A 175 7.74 18.03 24.10
C SER A 175 8.58 17.36 23.01
N ILE A 176 7.96 16.96 21.89
CA ILE A 176 8.65 16.35 20.75
C ILE A 176 9.25 17.45 19.86
N MET A 177 8.46 18.48 19.55
CA MET A 177 8.82 19.53 18.60
C MET A 177 9.83 20.53 19.15
N TYR A 178 9.75 20.83 20.45
CA TYR A 178 10.60 21.85 21.09
C TYR A 178 11.62 21.25 22.05
N LYS A 179 11.98 19.98 21.86
CA LYS A 179 13.09 19.34 22.55
C LYS A 179 14.38 20.12 22.26
N LYS A 180 14.77 20.97 23.22
CA LYS A 180 16.14 21.47 23.40
C LYS A 180 16.98 20.40 24.08
#